data_AF-A6DIC4-F1
#
_entry.id   AF-A6DIC4-F1
#
_cell.length_a   1.000
_cell.length_b   1.000
_cell.length_c   1.000
_cell.angle_alpha   90.00
_cell.angle_beta   90.00
_cell.angle_gamma   90.00
#
_symmetry.space_group_name_H-M   'P 1'
#
loop_
_entity.id
_entity.type
_entity.pdbx_description
1 polymer ?
#
loop_
_entity_poly.entity_id
_entity_poly.type
_entity_poly.pdbx_seq_one_letter_code
_entity_poly.pdbx_strand_id
1 'polypeptide(L)' 'MSKAASVQQLLRNQAKAQGINPNILQVRYSLERFLYRLGLSEHKDRFTLKGAMLFILWSDKSF' A
#
# COMPACT_ATOMS: atom_id res chain seq x y z
N MET A 1 12.52 -16.55 -10.01
CA MET A 1 11.54 -15.79 -9.21
C MET A 1 11.03 -14.61 -10.03
N SER A 2 9.71 -14.38 -10.11
CA SER A 2 9.17 -13.16 -10.75
C SER A 2 9.36 -11.94 -9.84
N LYS A 3 9.38 -10.73 -10.42
CA LYS A 3 9.40 -9.47 -9.62
C LYS A 3 8.24 -9.41 -8.62
N ALA A 4 7.06 -9.87 -9.00
CA ALA A 4 5.90 -9.93 -8.12
C ALA A 4 6.11 -10.88 -6.92
N ALA A 5 6.63 -12.08 -7.16
CA ALA A 5 6.92 -13.06 -6.10
C ALA A 5 8.01 -12.56 -5.13
N SER A 6 9.01 -11.84 -5.64
CA SER A 6 10.06 -11.21 -4.83
C SER A 6 9.47 -10.13 -3.91
N VAL A 7 8.64 -9.23 -4.44
CA VAL A 7 7.97 -8.18 -3.64
C VAL A 7 7.07 -8.79 -2.57
N GLN A 8 6.30 -9.83 -2.89
CA GLN A 8 5.47 -10.52 -1.90
C GLN A 8 6.31 -11.15 -0.78
N GLN A 9 7.47 -11.73 -1.10
CA GLN A 9 8.36 -12.28 -0.07
C GLN A 9 8.94 -11.19 0.83
N LEU A 10 9.31 -10.03 0.27
CA LEU A 10 9.79 -8.88 1.05
C LEU A 10 8.71 -8.37 2.02
N LEU A 11 7.46 -8.22 1.54
CA LEU A 11 6.34 -7.82 2.39
C LEU A 11 6.07 -8.84 3.51
N ARG A 12 6.15 -10.15 3.23
CA ARG A 12 6.03 -11.18 4.27
C ARG A 12 7.12 -11.08 5.33
N ASN A 13 8.37 -10.88 4.91
CA ASN A 13 9.50 -10.73 5.84
C ASN A 13 9.33 -9.48 6.70
N GLN A 14 8.91 -8.36 6.11
CA GLN A 14 8.68 -7.11 6.82
C GLN A 14 7.52 -7.22 7.82
N ALA A 15 6.40 -7.83 7.42
CA ALA A 15 5.27 -8.09 8.31
C ALA A 15 5.69 -8.92 9.53
N LYS A 16 6.50 -9.97 9.31
CA LYS A 16 7.06 -10.80 10.39
C LYS A 16 7.94 -9.98 11.34
N ALA A 17 8.81 -9.12 10.81
CA ALA A 17 9.70 -8.27 11.61
C ALA A 17 8.93 -7.25 12.46
N GLN A 18 7.78 -6.78 11.98
CA GLN A 18 6.94 -5.78 12.66
C GLN A 18 5.85 -6.42 13.54
N GLY A 19 5.70 -7.75 13.52
CA GLY A 19 4.60 -8.45 14.22
C GLY A 19 3.21 -8.15 13.66
N ILE A 20 3.12 -7.67 12.41
CA ILE A 20 1.86 -7.29 11.75
C ILE A 20 1.36 -8.46 10.90
N ASN A 21 0.05 -8.58 10.76
CA ASN A 21 -0.55 -9.55 9.84
C ASN A 21 -0.07 -9.27 8.39
N PRO A 22 0.55 -10.24 7.69
CA PRO A 22 1.10 -10.03 6.35
C PRO A 22 0.05 -9.64 5.31
N ASN A 23 -1.20 -10.08 5.47
CA ASN A 23 -2.28 -9.69 4.57
C ASN A 23 -2.61 -8.20 4.70
N ILE A 24 -2.56 -7.64 5.90
CA ILE A 24 -2.79 -6.21 6.13
C ILE A 24 -1.71 -5.39 5.42
N LEU A 25 -0.43 -5.74 5.64
CA LEU A 25 0.68 -5.05 5.00
C LEU A 25 0.63 -5.17 3.47
N GLN A 26 0.23 -6.34 2.96
CA GLN A 26 0.11 -6.57 1.52
C GLN A 26 -1.02 -5.75 0.88
N VAL A 27 -2.18 -5.64 1.53
CA VAL A 27 -3.29 -4.80 1.06
C VAL A 27 -2.89 -3.33 1.07
N ARG A 28 -2.30 -2.85 2.17
CA ARG A 28 -1.83 -1.45 2.27
C ARG A 28 -0.82 -1.11 1.19
N TYR A 29 0.23 -1.92 1.07
CA TYR A 29 1.24 -1.73 0.04
C TYR A 29 0.62 -1.68 -1.37
N SER A 30 -0.32 -2.59 -1.67
CA SER A 30 -0.94 -2.65 -2.99
C SER A 30 -1.76 -1.39 -3.29
N LEU A 31 -2.53 -0.91 -2.32
CA LEU A 31 -3.34 0.30 -2.45
C LEU A 31 -2.48 1.55 -2.56
N GLU A 32 -1.49 1.74 -1.69
CA GLU A 32 -0.58 2.88 -1.74
C GLU A 32 0.22 2.90 -3.04
N ARG A 33 0.71 1.73 -3.49
CA ARG A 33 1.45 1.61 -4.75
C ARG A 33 0.58 1.92 -5.95
N PHE A 34 -0.69 1.52 -5.90
CA PHE A 34 -1.67 1.87 -6.94
C PHE A 34 -1.95 3.37 -6.96
N LEU A 35 -2.26 3.98 -5.81
CA LEU A 35 -2.54 5.41 -5.70
C LEU A 35 -1.35 6.26 -6.12
N TYR A 36 -0.14 5.87 -5.74
CA TYR A 36 1.09 6.51 -6.19
C TYR A 36 1.21 6.50 -7.72
N ARG A 37 0.97 5.34 -8.36
CA ARG A 37 1.02 5.23 -9.83
C ARG A 37 -0.10 6.00 -10.51
N LEU A 38 -1.30 5.97 -9.94
CA LEU A 38 -2.45 6.72 -10.43
C LEU A 38 -2.16 8.23 -10.40
N GLY A 39 -1.59 8.73 -9.30
CA GLY A 39 -1.22 10.14 -9.14
C GLY A 39 -0.14 10.63 -10.13
N LEU A 40 0.69 9.72 -10.65
CA LEU A 40 1.67 10.01 -11.70
C LEU A 40 1.12 9.84 -13.12
N SER A 41 -0.09 9.29 -13.27
CA SER A 41 -0.68 9.05 -14.58
C SER A 41 -1.40 10.28 -15.13
N GLU A 42 -1.63 10.30 -16.44
CA GLU A 42 -2.46 11.31 -17.11
C GLU A 42 -3.93 11.29 -16.64
N HIS A 43 -4.36 10.24 -15.93
CA HIS A 43 -5.74 10.09 -15.44
C HIS A 43 -5.94 10.60 -14.02
N LYS A 44 -4.90 11.12 -13.35
CA LYS A 44 -4.96 11.51 -11.93
C LYS A 44 -6.14 12.44 -11.61
N ASP A 45 -6.45 13.37 -12.51
CA ASP A 45 -7.46 14.41 -12.30
C ASP A 45 -8.89 13.90 -12.58
N ARG A 46 -9.04 12.64 -13.01
CA ARG A 46 -10.34 12.00 -13.25
C ARG A 46 -10.90 11.28 -12.02
N PHE A 47 -10.11 11.17 -10.95
CA PHE A 47 -10.46 10.41 -9.76
C PHE A 47 -10.27 11.23 -8.49
N THR A 48 -11.13 11.01 -7.51
CA THR A 48 -11.00 11.58 -6.17
C THR A 48 -10.83 10.45 -5.15
N LEU A 49 -9.75 10.50 -4.39
CA LEU A 49 -9.54 9.57 -3.26
C LEU A 49 -10.54 9.88 -2.15
N LYS A 50 -11.24 8.86 -1.66
CA LYS A 50 -12.22 8.98 -0.59
C LYS A 50 -12.14 7.79 0.38
N GLY A 51 -12.82 7.93 1.52
CA GLY A 51 -13.04 6.83 2.47
C GLY A 51 -11.82 6.52 3.34
N ALA A 52 -11.75 5.29 3.83
CA ALA A 52 -10.86 4.92 4.94
C ALA A 52 -9.36 5.01 4.63
N MET A 53 -8.97 5.04 3.36
CA MET A 53 -7.57 5.25 2.98
C MET A 53 -7.06 6.64 3.41
N LEU A 54 -7.95 7.64 3.51
CA LEU A 54 -7.59 8.98 3.98
C LEU A 54 -7.21 9.01 5.46
N PHE A 55 -7.65 8.04 6.26
CA PHE A 55 -7.23 7.97 7.68
C PHE A 55 -5.72 7.78 7.80
N ILE A 56 -5.07 7.09 6.85
CA ILE A 56 -3.61 6.92 6.84
C ILE A 56 -2.90 8.27 6.76
N LEU A 57 -3.47 9.25 6.05
CA LEU A 57 -2.90 10.59 5.91
C LEU A 57 -3.19 11.49 7.12
N TRP A 58 -4.24 11.19 7.89
CA TRP A 58 -4.73 12.04 8.98
C TRP A 58 -4.31 11.54 10.35
N SER A 59 -3.97 10.27 10.49
CA SER A 59 -3.44 9.72 11.73
C SER A 59 -1.93 9.85 11.77
N ASP A 60 -1.37 10.47 12.82
CA ASP A 60 0.08 10.43 13.13
C ASP A 60 0.63 9.00 13.36
N LYS A 61 -0.26 7.99 13.32
CA LYS A 61 0.07 6.58 13.42
C LYS A 61 -0.28 5.87 12.13
N SER A 62 0.71 5.71 11.25
CA SER A 62 0.73 4.59 10.31
C SER A 62 0.72 3.30 11.15
N PHE A 63 -0.39 2.55 11.15
CA PHE A 63 -0.50 1.35 12.00
C PHE A 63 0.60 0.31 11.75
#